data_AF-A0A963R933-F1
#
_entry.id   AF-A0A963R933-F1
#
_cell.length_a   1.000
_cell.length_b   1.000
_cell.length_c   1.000
_cell.angle_alpha   90.00
_cell.angle_beta   90.00
_cell.angle_gamma   90.00
#
_symmetry.space_group_name_H-M   'P 1'
#
loop_
_entity.id
_entity.type
_entity.pdbx_description
1 polymer ?
#
loop_
_entity_poly.entity_id
_entity_poly.type
_entity_poly.pdbx_seq_one_letter_code
_entity_poly.pdbx_strand_id
1 'polypeptide(L)'
;DMPFGAYEQSPQQAFASASRLLKETGCAGVKLEGGEAMAETVSFLVNRGIPVIGHVGLTPQAVNVLGGYNSRGRSEAEAKKIVADAVALDQAGAFAIVVEGVVEPIAVEVTKAVSCPTIGIGGSAQCDGQVLVIDDMIGMFERVPRFVKRYAEVADTITDAVSRYAAEVRERSFPDIEQTYQPKKS
;
A
#
# COMPACT_ATOMS: atom_id res chain seq x y z
N ASP A 1 -4.92 6.22 0.14
CA ASP A 1 -5.62 5.45 -0.91
C ASP A 1 -7.03 5.94 -1.11
N MET A 2 -7.51 5.91 -2.36
CA MET A 2 -8.93 5.92 -2.67
C MET A 2 -9.44 4.47 -2.63
N PRO A 3 -10.43 4.15 -1.78
CA PRO A 3 -10.93 2.78 -1.66
C PRO A 3 -11.77 2.38 -2.88
N PHE A 4 -11.93 1.07 -3.06
CA PHE A 4 -12.79 0.50 -4.09
C PHE A 4 -14.20 1.09 -4.06
N GLY A 5 -14.72 1.46 -5.23
CA GLY A 5 -16.04 2.06 -5.43
C GLY A 5 -16.11 3.57 -5.18
N ALA A 6 -15.01 4.22 -4.79
CA ALA A 6 -14.98 5.65 -4.49
C ALA A 6 -14.56 6.54 -5.68
N TYR A 7 -14.03 5.97 -6.77
CA TYR A 7 -13.47 6.74 -7.89
C TYR A 7 -13.78 6.18 -9.27
N GLU A 8 -14.19 4.92 -9.37
CA GLU A 8 -14.32 4.17 -10.61
C GLU A 8 -15.58 4.53 -11.39
N GLN A 9 -16.58 5.14 -10.73
CA GLN A 9 -17.86 5.47 -11.38
C GLN A 9 -17.70 6.60 -12.40
N SER A 10 -16.94 7.64 -12.07
CA SER A 10 -16.68 8.77 -12.95
C SER A 10 -15.57 9.70 -12.40
N PRO A 11 -14.95 10.54 -13.25
CA PRO A 11 -14.01 11.56 -12.79
C PRO A 11 -14.61 12.53 -11.74
N GLN A 12 -15.91 12.82 -11.84
CA GLN A 12 -16.60 13.70 -10.88
C GLN A 12 -16.76 13.02 -9.51
N GLN A 13 -17.09 11.73 -9.49
CA GLN A 13 -17.13 10.94 -8.25
C GLN A 13 -15.73 10.90 -7.61
N ALA A 14 -14.70 10.61 -8.40
CA ALA A 14 -13.33 10.59 -7.93
C ALA A 14 -12.91 11.93 -7.32
N PHE A 15 -13.27 13.06 -7.93
CA PHE A 15 -12.96 14.38 -7.38
C PHE A 15 -13.68 14.65 -6.06
N ALA A 16 -14.95 14.30 -5.94
CA ALA A 16 -15.69 14.45 -4.69
C ALA A 16 -15.06 13.62 -3.55
N SER A 17 -14.68 12.38 -3.84
CA SER A 17 -14.00 11.50 -2.88
C SER A 17 -12.61 12.01 -2.51
N ALA A 18 -11.80 12.40 -3.50
CA ALA A 18 -10.42 12.86 -3.28
C ALA A 18 -10.38 14.18 -2.51
N SER A 19 -11.20 15.17 -2.89
CA SER A 19 -11.26 16.46 -2.19
C SER A 19 -11.69 16.30 -0.73
N ARG A 20 -12.62 15.38 -0.44
CA ARG A 20 -13.01 15.03 0.92
C ARG A 20 -11.86 14.42 1.71
N LEU A 21 -11.16 13.43 1.13
CA LEU A 21 -9.98 12.79 1.75
C LEU A 21 -8.90 13.80 2.10
N LEU A 22 -8.55 14.70 1.17
CA LEU A 22 -7.56 15.74 1.39
C LEU A 22 -7.98 16.67 2.55
N LYS A 23 -9.25 17.09 2.58
CA LYS A 23 -9.78 17.98 3.62
C LYS A 23 -9.82 17.33 5.00
N GLU A 24 -10.23 16.08 5.08
CA GLU A 24 -10.43 15.38 6.36
C GLU A 24 -9.12 14.87 6.97
N THR A 25 -8.15 14.48 6.13
CA THR A 25 -6.92 13.82 6.60
C THR A 25 -5.68 14.71 6.53
N GLY A 26 -5.71 15.76 5.72
CA GLY A 26 -4.53 16.58 5.42
C GLY A 26 -3.50 15.88 4.52
N CYS A 27 -3.85 14.76 3.87
CA CYS A 27 -2.94 14.12 2.93
C CYS A 27 -2.63 15.05 1.73
N ALA A 28 -1.43 14.96 1.18
CA ALA A 28 -0.98 15.84 0.10
C ALA A 28 -1.43 15.39 -1.31
N GLY A 29 -2.00 14.19 -1.42
CA GLY A 29 -2.44 13.61 -2.67
C GLY A 29 -3.20 12.31 -2.44
N VAL A 30 -3.60 11.64 -3.51
CA VAL A 30 -4.33 10.38 -3.48
C VAL A 30 -3.62 9.31 -4.31
N LYS A 31 -3.88 8.03 -3.99
CA LYS A 31 -3.51 6.89 -4.83
C LYS A 31 -4.79 6.21 -5.31
N LEU A 32 -4.83 5.81 -6.58
CA LEU A 32 -5.92 5.02 -7.15
C LEU A 32 -5.38 3.84 -7.96
N GLU A 33 -6.19 2.80 -8.14
CA GLU A 33 -5.81 1.58 -8.86
C GLU A 33 -6.42 1.59 -10.27
N GLY A 34 -5.63 1.14 -11.25
CA GLY A 34 -6.08 1.06 -12.64
C GLY A 34 -5.10 1.71 -13.60
N GLY A 35 -5.14 1.23 -14.84
CA GLY A 35 -4.27 1.67 -15.92
C GLY A 35 -4.93 2.67 -16.85
N GLU A 36 -4.88 2.40 -18.15
CA GLU A 36 -5.42 3.26 -19.21
C GLU A 36 -6.89 3.68 -18.95
N ALA A 37 -7.71 2.77 -18.42
CA ALA A 37 -9.10 3.03 -18.09
C ALA A 37 -9.29 4.18 -17.08
N MET A 38 -8.30 4.47 -16.23
CA MET A 38 -8.33 5.55 -15.24
C MET A 38 -7.59 6.82 -15.69
N ALA A 39 -7.00 6.84 -16.89
CA ALA A 39 -6.24 7.99 -17.38
C ALA A 39 -7.08 9.29 -17.44
N GLU A 40 -8.35 9.20 -17.88
CA GLU A 40 -9.27 10.34 -17.86
C GLU A 40 -9.48 10.88 -16.43
N THR A 41 -9.71 9.99 -15.47
CA THR A 41 -9.87 10.33 -14.06
C THR A 41 -8.62 10.99 -13.48
N VAL A 42 -7.43 10.42 -13.74
CA VAL A 42 -6.16 11.00 -13.28
C VAL A 42 -5.99 12.40 -13.84
N SER A 43 -6.14 12.59 -15.15
CA SER A 43 -6.04 13.89 -15.79
C SER A 43 -7.04 14.89 -15.23
N PHE A 44 -8.27 14.47 -14.96
CA PHE A 44 -9.31 15.31 -14.38
C PHE A 44 -8.96 15.82 -12.98
N LEU A 45 -8.39 14.96 -12.13
CA LEU A 45 -7.96 15.28 -10.76
C LEU A 45 -6.73 16.20 -10.76
N VAL A 46 -5.72 15.86 -11.56
CA VAL A 46 -4.46 16.61 -11.66
C VAL A 46 -4.72 18.03 -12.17
N ASN A 47 -5.54 18.19 -13.21
CA ASN A 47 -5.94 19.51 -13.73
C ASN A 47 -6.72 20.36 -12.71
N ARG A 48 -7.16 19.78 -11.58
CA ARG A 48 -7.84 20.46 -10.48
C ARG A 48 -6.97 20.56 -9.22
N GLY A 49 -5.68 20.31 -9.35
CA GLY A 49 -4.70 20.49 -8.28
C GLY A 49 -4.68 19.36 -7.25
N ILE A 50 -5.20 18.17 -7.57
CA ILE A 50 -5.08 16.98 -6.72
C ILE A 50 -3.94 16.11 -7.27
N PRO A 51 -2.79 15.99 -6.58
CA PRO A 51 -1.72 15.08 -6.97
C PRO A 51 -2.17 13.63 -6.89
N VAL A 52 -1.89 12.85 -7.92
CA VAL A 52 -2.28 11.43 -8.01
C VAL A 52 -1.06 10.53 -8.14
N ILE A 53 -1.03 9.48 -7.32
CA ILE A 53 -0.20 8.30 -7.50
C ILE A 53 -1.02 7.26 -8.27
N GLY A 54 -0.53 6.84 -9.43
CA GLY A 54 -1.10 5.71 -10.17
C GLY A 54 -0.69 4.38 -9.56
N HIS A 55 -1.46 3.31 -9.78
CA HIS A 55 -1.11 1.97 -9.34
C HIS A 55 -1.45 0.92 -10.41
N VAL A 56 -0.41 0.29 -10.95
CA VAL A 56 -0.47 -0.76 -11.99
C VAL A 56 0.13 -2.09 -11.53
N GLY A 57 -0.11 -3.15 -12.29
CA GLY A 57 0.33 -4.50 -11.96
C GLY A 57 -0.76 -5.25 -11.20
N LEU A 58 -0.43 -5.83 -10.06
CA LEU A 58 -1.42 -6.41 -9.16
C LEU A 58 -2.19 -5.28 -8.46
N THR A 59 -3.48 -5.15 -8.74
CA THR A 59 -4.36 -4.17 -8.10
C THR A 59 -5.28 -4.88 -7.10
N PRO A 60 -5.00 -4.84 -5.78
CA PRO A 60 -5.75 -5.58 -4.77
C PRO A 60 -7.27 -5.35 -4.78
N GLN A 61 -7.74 -4.15 -5.17
CA GLN A 61 -9.18 -3.85 -5.26
C GLN A 61 -9.89 -4.71 -6.32
N ALA A 62 -9.14 -5.18 -7.33
CA ALA A 62 -9.64 -6.05 -8.39
C ALA A 62 -9.43 -7.55 -8.09
N VAL A 63 -9.11 -7.95 -6.86
CA VAL A 63 -8.76 -9.36 -6.50
C VAL A 63 -9.76 -10.40 -7.00
N ASN A 64 -11.06 -10.09 -6.99
CA ASN A 64 -12.12 -11.00 -7.44
C ASN A 64 -12.08 -11.23 -8.97
N VAL A 65 -11.68 -10.22 -9.74
CA VAL A 65 -11.50 -10.31 -11.19
C VAL A 65 -10.15 -10.96 -11.51
N LEU A 66 -9.12 -10.67 -10.70
CA LEU A 66 -7.77 -11.18 -10.89
C LEU A 66 -7.59 -12.63 -10.43
N GLY A 67 -8.53 -13.18 -9.65
CA GLY A 67 -8.48 -14.54 -9.14
C GLY A 67 -7.46 -14.73 -8.01
N GLY A 68 -7.16 -13.67 -7.25
CA GLY A 68 -6.22 -13.69 -6.12
C GLY A 68 -4.97 -12.82 -6.32
N TYR A 69 -4.04 -12.91 -5.36
CA TYR A 69 -2.83 -12.07 -5.25
C TYR A 69 -1.61 -12.64 -5.98
N ASN A 70 -1.83 -13.25 -7.15
CA ASN A 70 -0.74 -13.84 -7.92
C ASN A 70 0.06 -12.78 -8.68
N SER A 71 1.36 -13.03 -8.88
CA SER A 71 2.22 -12.17 -9.67
C SER A 71 1.69 -11.99 -11.11
N ARG A 72 1.71 -10.75 -11.60
CA ARG A 72 1.21 -10.35 -12.93
C ARG A 72 2.31 -10.32 -13.99
N GLY A 73 1.89 -10.39 -15.24
CA GLY A 73 2.77 -10.27 -16.41
C GLY A 73 3.42 -11.59 -16.81
N ARG A 74 2.66 -12.69 -16.71
CA ARG A 74 3.16 -14.03 -17.09
C ARG A 74 3.07 -14.29 -18.60
N SER A 75 2.31 -13.46 -19.31
CA SER A 75 2.22 -13.46 -20.76
C SER A 75 2.75 -12.16 -21.34
N GLU A 76 3.25 -12.21 -22.57
CA GLU A 76 3.73 -11.02 -23.28
C GLU A 76 2.62 -9.97 -23.46
N ALA A 77 1.38 -10.41 -23.72
CA ALA A 77 0.23 -9.52 -23.86
C ALA A 77 -0.07 -8.78 -22.54
N GLU A 78 -0.02 -9.48 -21.41
CA GLU A 78 -0.21 -8.87 -20.10
C GLU A 78 0.94 -7.93 -19.72
N ALA A 79 2.18 -8.30 -20.02
CA ALA A 79 3.35 -7.45 -19.79
C ALA A 79 3.23 -6.13 -20.57
N LYS A 80 2.94 -6.20 -21.88
CA LYS A 80 2.68 -5.03 -22.74
C LYS A 80 1.55 -4.17 -22.20
N LYS A 81 0.47 -4.79 -21.73
CA LYS A 81 -0.65 -4.06 -21.13
C LYS A 81 -0.23 -3.29 -19.87
N ILE A 82 0.54 -3.89 -18.96
CA ILE A 82 1.00 -3.21 -17.73
C ILE A 82 1.88 -2.00 -18.06
N VAL A 83 2.77 -2.14 -19.05
CA VAL A 83 3.61 -1.02 -19.51
C VAL A 83 2.76 0.08 -20.13
N ALA A 84 1.82 -0.25 -21.01
CA ALA A 84 0.91 0.72 -21.62
C ALA A 84 0.04 1.43 -20.57
N ASP A 85 -0.45 0.69 -19.57
CA ASP A 85 -1.20 1.22 -18.44
C ASP A 85 -0.38 2.25 -17.67
N ALA A 86 0.89 1.96 -17.36
CA ALA A 86 1.78 2.90 -16.66
C ALA A 86 2.01 4.17 -17.49
N VAL A 87 2.30 4.03 -18.79
CA VAL A 87 2.51 5.15 -19.70
C VAL A 87 1.25 6.04 -19.80
N ALA A 88 0.06 5.44 -19.83
CA ALA A 88 -1.20 6.20 -19.87
C ALA A 88 -1.40 7.03 -18.59
N LEU A 89 -1.03 6.51 -17.42
CA LEU A 89 -1.11 7.26 -16.16
C LEU A 89 -0.08 8.39 -16.08
N ASP A 90 1.15 8.14 -16.54
CA ASP A 90 2.21 9.14 -16.63
C ASP A 90 1.79 10.30 -17.55
N GLN A 91 1.28 10.00 -18.74
CA GLN A 91 0.74 10.99 -19.68
C GLN A 91 -0.47 11.75 -19.13
N ALA A 92 -1.28 11.11 -18.29
CA ALA A 92 -2.39 11.76 -17.61
C ALA A 92 -1.96 12.71 -16.48
N GLY A 93 -0.68 12.72 -16.11
CA GLY A 93 -0.09 13.62 -15.11
C GLY A 93 0.03 13.02 -13.71
N ALA A 94 0.00 11.69 -13.57
CA ALA A 94 0.37 11.06 -12.31
C ALA A 94 1.79 11.50 -11.91
N PHE A 95 1.99 11.88 -10.64
CA PHE A 95 3.31 12.35 -10.19
C PHE A 95 4.22 11.21 -9.74
N ALA A 96 3.67 10.01 -9.53
CA ALA A 96 4.39 8.77 -9.27
C ALA A 96 3.50 7.58 -9.62
N ILE A 97 4.09 6.41 -9.84
CA ILE A 97 3.37 5.16 -10.13
C ILE A 97 3.87 4.03 -9.24
N VAL A 98 2.95 3.40 -8.51
CA VAL A 98 3.21 2.13 -7.83
C VAL A 98 3.16 0.99 -8.84
N VAL A 99 4.17 0.12 -8.81
CA VAL A 99 4.24 -1.10 -9.63
C VAL A 99 4.27 -2.30 -8.68
N GLU A 100 3.13 -2.97 -8.55
CA GLU A 100 2.94 -4.05 -7.56
C GLU A 100 2.94 -5.44 -8.21
N GLY A 101 3.67 -6.36 -7.59
CA GLY A 101 3.52 -7.80 -7.83
C GLY A 101 3.65 -8.21 -9.29
N VAL A 102 4.63 -7.68 -10.03
CA VAL A 102 4.87 -8.01 -11.44
C VAL A 102 6.11 -8.90 -11.61
N VAL A 103 6.21 -9.61 -12.74
CA VAL A 103 7.46 -10.28 -13.13
C VAL A 103 8.54 -9.20 -13.36
N GLU A 104 9.72 -9.38 -12.75
CA GLU A 104 10.73 -8.32 -12.57
C GLU A 104 11.04 -7.45 -13.81
N PRO A 105 11.30 -8.01 -15.01
CA PRO A 105 11.63 -7.21 -16.18
C PRO A 105 10.56 -6.19 -16.55
N ILE A 106 9.31 -6.41 -16.18
CA ILE A 106 8.19 -5.48 -16.43
C ILE A 106 8.34 -4.23 -15.58
N ALA A 107 8.69 -4.36 -14.29
CA ALA A 107 8.94 -3.19 -13.44
C ALA A 107 10.13 -2.37 -13.95
N VAL A 108 11.16 -3.03 -14.47
CA VAL A 108 12.31 -2.39 -15.12
C VAL A 108 11.88 -1.65 -16.38
N GLU A 109 11.04 -2.27 -17.22
CA GLU A 109 10.53 -1.66 -18.44
C GLU A 109 9.62 -0.46 -18.15
N VAL A 110 8.70 -0.58 -17.20
CA VAL A 110 7.85 0.53 -16.73
C VAL A 110 8.71 1.71 -16.29
N THR A 111 9.71 1.48 -15.43
CA THR A 111 10.58 2.56 -14.91
C THR A 111 11.36 3.27 -16.02
N LYS A 112 11.70 2.58 -17.10
CA LYS A 112 12.35 3.21 -18.27
C LYS A 112 11.38 3.94 -19.19
N ALA A 113 10.11 3.56 -19.18
CA ALA A 113 9.10 4.05 -20.12
C ALA A 113 8.36 5.30 -19.64
N VAL A 114 8.28 5.54 -18.33
CA VAL A 114 7.57 6.68 -17.73
C VAL A 114 8.55 7.77 -17.27
N SER A 115 8.06 9.00 -17.21
CA SER A 115 8.84 10.16 -16.75
C SER A 115 8.76 10.40 -15.24
N CYS A 116 7.63 10.06 -14.62
CA CYS A 116 7.44 10.16 -13.18
C CYS A 116 8.15 9.02 -12.41
N PRO A 117 8.51 9.23 -11.13
CA PRO A 117 9.12 8.19 -10.30
C PRO A 117 8.24 6.94 -10.15
N THR A 118 8.85 5.76 -10.22
CA THR A 118 8.19 4.49 -9.92
C THR A 118 8.47 3.98 -8.51
N ILE A 119 7.47 3.42 -7.85
CA ILE A 119 7.56 2.85 -6.51
C ILE A 119 7.25 1.36 -6.57
N GLY A 120 8.26 0.52 -6.35
CA GLY A 120 8.12 -0.93 -6.41
C GLY A 120 7.57 -1.55 -5.11
N ILE A 121 6.73 -2.57 -5.26
CA ILE A 121 6.39 -3.52 -4.19
C ILE A 121 6.23 -4.91 -4.80
N GLY A 122 7.23 -5.77 -4.62
CA GLY A 122 7.30 -7.03 -5.36
C GLY A 122 7.43 -6.86 -6.88
N GLY A 123 8.10 -5.78 -7.31
CA GLY A 123 8.40 -5.47 -8.72
C GLY A 123 9.88 -5.66 -9.06
N SER A 124 10.71 -4.64 -8.83
CA SER A 124 12.17 -4.71 -8.99
C SER A 124 12.88 -3.68 -8.10
N ALA A 125 14.13 -3.95 -7.75
CA ALA A 125 15.01 -2.96 -7.11
C ALA A 125 15.43 -1.81 -8.06
N GLN A 126 15.13 -1.92 -9.35
CA GLN A 126 15.35 -0.87 -10.34
C GLN A 126 14.21 0.16 -10.42
N CYS A 127 13.13 0.02 -9.64
CA CYS A 127 12.19 1.13 -9.43
C CYS A 127 12.87 2.25 -8.61
N ASP A 128 12.44 3.50 -8.80
CA ASP A 128 13.06 4.68 -8.17
C ASP A 128 12.88 4.72 -6.64
N GLY A 129 11.85 4.06 -6.14
CA GLY A 129 11.59 3.87 -4.71
C GLY A 129 10.94 2.52 -4.42
N GLN A 130 10.74 2.23 -3.14
CA GLN A 130 10.13 0.98 -2.67
C GLN A 130 9.08 1.27 -1.59
N VAL A 131 8.04 0.44 -1.54
CA VAL A 131 7.04 0.46 -0.48
C VAL A 131 6.78 -0.96 0.03
N LEU A 132 6.48 -1.08 1.32
CA LEU A 132 6.04 -2.31 1.97
C LEU A 132 4.99 -1.95 3.01
N VAL A 133 4.09 -2.90 3.31
CA VAL A 133 3.16 -2.78 4.42
C VAL A 133 3.94 -2.89 5.73
N ILE A 134 3.70 -1.95 6.66
CA ILE A 134 4.48 -1.85 7.91
C ILE A 134 4.36 -3.14 8.74
N ASP A 135 3.15 -3.67 8.89
CA ASP A 135 2.87 -4.84 9.71
C ASP A 135 3.57 -6.09 9.17
N ASP A 136 3.64 -6.23 7.85
CA ASP A 136 4.38 -7.31 7.19
C ASP A 136 5.89 -7.17 7.39
N MET A 137 6.45 -5.97 7.23
CA MET A 137 7.89 -5.76 7.35
C MET A 137 8.40 -5.89 8.78
N ILE A 138 7.58 -5.59 9.80
CA ILE A 138 7.98 -5.71 11.21
C ILE A 138 7.63 -7.08 11.81
N GLY A 139 7.12 -8.01 11.01
CA GLY A 139 6.81 -9.36 11.47
C GLY A 139 5.65 -9.39 12.47
N MET A 140 4.59 -8.61 12.22
CA MET A 140 3.36 -8.67 13.01
C MET A 140 2.52 -9.92 12.69
N PHE A 141 2.72 -10.52 11.51
CA PHE A 141 2.00 -11.71 11.05
C PHE A 141 2.96 -12.87 10.74
N GLU A 142 2.56 -14.10 11.09
CA GLU A 142 3.32 -15.33 10.84
C GLU A 142 3.55 -15.62 9.35
N ARG A 143 2.64 -15.19 8.47
CA ARG A 143 2.75 -15.37 7.02
C ARG A 143 2.66 -14.03 6.32
N VAL A 144 3.71 -13.70 5.57
CA VAL A 144 3.80 -12.48 4.75
C VAL A 144 3.94 -12.85 3.26
N PRO A 145 3.60 -11.96 2.33
CA PRO A 145 3.84 -12.17 0.90
C PRO A 145 5.33 -12.46 0.59
N ARG A 146 5.59 -13.24 -0.46
CA ARG A 146 6.95 -13.69 -0.83
C ARG A 146 7.94 -12.54 -1.03
N PHE A 147 7.47 -11.38 -1.50
CA PHE A 147 8.32 -10.23 -1.77
C PHE A 147 8.68 -9.42 -0.52
N VAL A 148 8.10 -9.74 0.65
CA VAL A 148 8.39 -9.04 1.90
C VAL A 148 9.65 -9.61 2.52
N LYS A 149 10.60 -8.72 2.84
CA LYS A 149 11.66 -8.99 3.80
C LYS A 149 11.20 -8.51 5.18
N ARG A 150 11.24 -9.40 6.18
CA ARG A 150 11.06 -9.01 7.58
C ARG A 150 12.32 -8.34 8.12
N TYR A 151 12.12 -7.26 8.86
CA TYR A 151 13.13 -6.49 9.55
C TYR A 151 13.04 -6.62 11.07
N ALA A 152 11.93 -7.17 11.58
CA ALA A 152 11.71 -7.52 12.98
C ALA A 152 10.73 -8.70 13.09
N GLU A 153 10.61 -9.27 14.29
CA GLU A 153 9.61 -10.29 14.66
C GLU A 153 8.79 -9.75 15.85
N VAL A 154 7.95 -8.75 15.57
CA VAL A 154 7.15 -8.07 16.61
C VAL A 154 6.10 -9.00 17.22
N ALA A 155 5.58 -9.97 16.46
CA ALA A 155 4.63 -10.97 16.97
C ALA A 155 5.19 -11.75 18.17
N ASP A 156 6.45 -12.17 18.11
CA ASP A 156 7.12 -12.90 19.20
C ASP A 156 7.28 -12.01 20.42
N THR A 157 7.69 -10.76 20.22
CA THR A 157 7.85 -9.78 21.30
C THR A 157 6.52 -9.53 22.03
N ILE A 158 5.42 -9.38 21.28
CA ILE A 158 4.08 -9.22 21.85
C ILE A 158 3.66 -10.49 22.59
N THR A 159 3.87 -11.66 21.98
CA THR A 159 3.50 -12.96 22.57
C THR A 159 4.21 -13.18 23.90
N ASP A 160 5.51 -12.90 23.98
CA ASP A 160 6.31 -13.02 25.20
C ASP A 160 5.87 -12.03 26.28
N ALA A 161 5.58 -10.77 25.91
CA ALA A 161 5.12 -9.76 26.86
C ALA A 161 3.76 -10.11 27.46
N VAL A 162 2.80 -10.51 26.62
CA VAL A 162 1.45 -10.90 27.06
C VAL A 162 1.49 -12.19 27.87
N SER A 163 2.34 -13.15 27.51
CA SER A 163 2.49 -14.41 28.24
C SER A 163 3.06 -14.20 29.64
N ARG A 164 4.10 -13.35 29.78
CA ARG A 164 4.66 -12.97 31.08
C ARG A 164 3.65 -12.25 31.96
N TYR A 165 2.99 -11.23 31.42
CA TYR A 165 1.91 -10.53 32.12
C TYR A 165 0.82 -11.50 32.61
N ALA A 166 0.36 -12.40 31.74
CA ALA A 166 -0.66 -13.37 32.09
C ALA A 166 -0.18 -14.38 33.15
N ALA A 167 1.11 -14.73 33.18
CA ALA A 167 1.70 -15.55 34.25
C ALA A 167 1.71 -14.80 35.58
N GLU A 168 2.23 -13.57 35.60
CA GLU A 168 2.34 -12.74 36.80
C GLU A 168 0.97 -12.43 37.43
N VAL A 169 -0.07 -12.21 36.62
CA VAL A 169 -1.46 -12.05 37.10
C VAL A 169 -1.98 -13.34 37.74
N ARG A 170 -1.75 -14.51 37.12
CA ARG A 170 -2.21 -15.81 37.66
C ARG A 170 -1.51 -16.16 38.97
N GLU A 171 -0.23 -15.83 39.07
CA GLU A 171 0.60 -16.03 40.26
C GLU A 171 0.38 -14.96 41.33
N ARG A 172 -0.36 -13.89 41.00
CA ARG A 172 -0.58 -12.70 41.85
C ARG A 172 0.72 -11.99 42.25
N SER A 173 1.76 -12.08 41.41
CA SER A 173 2.97 -11.27 41.55
C SER A 173 2.82 -9.89 40.93
N PHE A 174 1.87 -9.71 40.01
CA PHE A 174 1.44 -8.41 39.50
C PHE A 174 -0.02 -8.10 39.92
N PRO A 175 -0.33 -6.85 40.33
CA PRO A 175 0.61 -5.75 40.61
C PRO A 175 1.34 -5.96 41.95
N ASP A 176 2.53 -5.39 42.08
CA ASP A 176 3.26 -5.31 43.35
C ASP A 176 3.11 -3.93 44.03
N ILE A 177 3.97 -3.64 45.02
CA ILE A 177 3.98 -2.37 45.75
C ILE A 177 4.27 -1.16 44.86
N GLU A 178 5.08 -1.32 43.82
CA GLU A 178 5.45 -0.23 42.90
C GLU A 178 4.29 0.12 41.95
N GLN A 179 3.43 -0.85 41.64
CA GLN A 179 2.24 -0.62 40.79
C GLN A 179 0.94 -0.45 41.59
N THR A 180 1.01 -0.28 42.91
CA THR A 180 -0.15 -0.01 43.78
C THR A 180 0.00 1.28 44.59
N TYR A 181 -1.08 2.07 44.67
CA TYR A 181 -1.11 3.25 45.54
C TYR A 181 -1.18 2.85 47.01
N GLN A 182 -0.28 3.40 47.82
CA GLN A 182 -0.22 3.11 49.26
C GLN A 182 -1.06 4.08 50.10
N PRO A 183 -1.69 3.61 51.19
CA PRO A 183 -2.36 4.49 52.13
C PRO A 183 -1.40 5.56 52.67
N LYS A 184 -1.86 6.81 52.80
CA LYS A 184 -1.09 7.85 53.49
C LYS A 184 -0.90 7.43 54.96
N LYS A 185 0.34 7.40 55.43
CA LYS A 185 0.64 7.23 56.86
C LYS A 185 0.01 8.41 57.61
N SER A 186 -0.92 8.12 58.51
CA SER A 186 -1.51 9.07 59.45
C SER A 186 -0.52 9.46 60.53
#